data_AF-A0A1F8TGL6-F1
#
_entry.id   AF-A0A1F8TGL6-F1
#
_cell.length_a   1.000
_cell.length_b   1.000
_cell.length_c   1.000
_cell.angle_alpha   90.00
_cell.angle_beta   90.00
_cell.angle_gamma   90.00
#
_symmetry.space_group_name_H-M   'P 1'
#
loop_
_entity.id
_entity.type
_entity.pdbx_description
1 polymer ?
#
loop_
_entity_poly.entity_id
_entity_poly.type
_entity_poly.pdbx_seq_one_letter_code
_entity_poly.pdbx_strand_id
1 'polypeptide(L)'
;MVLVGLGGIFVEVFEEVALRVAPVTPKEAGDMIAQLRGAPILMGARGHKRSDIEAVVDALLRLSQLLTDFPQIQEIDINPLRVFHARDGCCALDARVHLAGG
;
A
#
# COMPACT_ATOMS: atom_id res chain seq x y z
N MET A 1 10.39 -0.23 -7.80
CA MET A 1 9.47 -1.37 -7.54
C MET A 1 8.42 -0.89 -6.56
N VAL A 2 7.22 -1.47 -6.54
CA VAL A 2 6.16 -1.15 -5.58
C VAL A 2 5.94 -2.37 -4.70
N LEU A 3 5.98 -2.16 -3.39
CA LEU A 3 5.76 -3.18 -2.37
C LEU A 3 4.59 -2.76 -1.48
N VAL A 4 3.72 -3.72 -1.14
CA VAL A 4 2.65 -3.52 -0.15
C VAL A 4 2.64 -4.68 0.83
N GLY A 5 2.44 -4.38 2.11
CA GLY A 5 2.30 -5.34 3.18
C GLY A 5 1.32 -4.84 4.24
N LEU A 6 0.86 -5.74 5.11
CA LEU A 6 -0.06 -5.38 6.21
C LEU A 6 0.73 -4.95 7.44
N GLY A 7 0.51 -3.72 7.92
CA GLY A 7 1.16 -3.18 9.12
C GLY A 7 0.59 -3.68 10.46
N GLY A 8 1.28 -3.38 11.56
CA GLY A 8 0.88 -3.74 12.93
C GLY A 8 1.16 -5.20 13.27
N ILE A 9 0.35 -5.80 14.16
CA ILE A 9 0.49 -7.20 14.60
C ILE A 9 0.46 -8.22 13.45
N PHE A 10 -0.02 -7.81 12.27
CA PHE A 10 -0.12 -8.67 11.10
C PHE A 10 1.22 -8.83 10.38
N VAL A 11 2.16 -7.88 10.49
CA VAL A 11 3.53 -8.04 9.97
C VAL A 11 4.22 -9.20 10.70
N GLU A 12 4.14 -9.21 12.02
CA GLU A 12 4.84 -10.19 12.88
C GLU A 12 4.30 -11.61 12.72
N VAL A 13 3.04 -11.76 12.32
CA VAL A 13 2.38 -13.05 12.18
C VAL A 13 2.47 -13.61 10.76
N PHE A 14 2.48 -12.76 9.73
CA PHE A 14 2.40 -13.20 8.35
C PHE A 14 3.67 -12.92 7.52
N GLU A 15 4.49 -11.93 7.89
CA GLU A 15 5.70 -11.49 7.14
C GLU A 15 5.49 -11.41 5.61
N GLU A 16 4.27 -11.06 5.18
CA GLU A 16 3.86 -11.15 3.79
C GLU A 16 3.79 -9.79 3.11
N VAL A 17 4.40 -9.76 1.92
CA VAL A 17 4.43 -8.60 1.04
C VAL A 17 4.07 -9.03 -0.38
N ALA A 18 3.36 -8.16 -1.09
CA ALA A 18 3.15 -8.29 -2.52
C ALA A 18 3.98 -7.23 -3.26
N LEU A 19 4.59 -7.64 -4.37
CA LEU A 19 5.58 -6.85 -5.09
C LEU A 19 5.25 -6.77 -6.58
N ARG A 20 5.39 -5.58 -7.17
CA ARG A 20 5.30 -5.36 -8.62
C ARG A 20 6.36 -4.38 -9.10
N VAL A 21 6.66 -4.43 -10.40
CA VAL A 21 7.50 -3.43 -11.06
C VAL A 21 6.62 -2.23 -11.41
N ALA A 22 7.11 -1.02 -11.17
CA ALA A 22 6.41 0.20 -11.58
C ALA A 22 6.61 0.46 -13.09
N PRO A 23 5.66 1.09 -13.79
CA PRO A 23 4.37 1.55 -13.27
C PRO A 23 3.39 0.38 -13.07
N VAL A 24 2.58 0.41 -12.01
CA VAL A 24 1.53 -0.59 -11.76
C VAL A 24 0.19 -0.12 -12.31
N THR A 25 -0.61 -1.06 -12.82
CA THR A 25 -1.98 -0.82 -13.26
C THR A 25 -2.98 -0.94 -12.10
N PRO A 26 -4.20 -0.38 -12.22
CA PRO A 26 -5.24 -0.54 -11.20
C PRO A 26 -5.55 -2.01 -10.88
N LYS A 27 -5.51 -2.87 -11.90
CA LYS A 27 -5.69 -4.31 -11.74
C LYS A 27 -4.55 -4.92 -10.92
N GLU A 28 -3.30 -4.61 -11.24
CA GLU A 28 -2.15 -5.13 -10.49
C GLU A 28 -2.14 -4.66 -9.04
N ALA A 29 -2.48 -3.39 -8.78
CA ALA A 29 -2.59 -2.86 -7.44
C ALA A 29 -3.69 -3.58 -6.62
N GLY A 30 -4.86 -3.85 -7.24
CA GLY A 30 -5.91 -4.67 -6.63
C GLY A 30 -5.44 -6.10 -6.34
N ASP A 31 -4.77 -6.74 -7.30
CA ASP A 31 -4.23 -8.10 -7.18
C ASP A 31 -3.16 -8.17 -6.07
N MET A 32 -2.31 -7.15 -5.92
CA MET A 32 -1.32 -7.08 -4.84
C MET A 32 -1.98 -7.12 -3.46
N ILE A 33 -3.07 -6.38 -3.25
CA ILE A 33 -3.80 -6.37 -1.97
C ILE A 33 -4.49 -7.72 -1.75
N ALA A 34 -5.12 -8.27 -2.79
CA ALA A 34 -5.83 -9.55 -2.71
C ALA A 34 -4.89 -10.75 -2.44
N GLN A 35 -3.61 -10.65 -2.80
CA GLN A 35 -2.59 -11.68 -2.56
C GLN A 35 -2.15 -11.78 -1.10
N LEU A 36 -2.40 -10.77 -0.27
CA LEU A 36 -2.01 -10.78 1.15
C LEU A 36 -2.89 -11.77 1.91
N ARG A 37 -2.31 -12.69 2.71
CA ARG A 37 -3.11 -13.62 3.55
C ARG A 37 -4.09 -12.92 4.49
N GLY A 38 -3.76 -11.71 4.95
CA GLY A 38 -4.63 -10.92 5.81
C GLY A 38 -5.66 -10.05 5.07
N ALA A 39 -5.76 -10.14 3.74
CA ALA A 39 -6.80 -9.45 2.97
C ALA A 39 -8.25 -9.65 3.51
N PRO A 40 -8.65 -10.84 4.01
CA PRO A 40 -9.97 -11.03 4.62
C PRO A 40 -10.27 -10.09 5.80
N ILE A 41 -9.24 -9.66 6.54
CA ILE A 41 -9.39 -8.71 7.65
C ILE A 41 -9.78 -7.34 7.12
N LEU A 42 -9.13 -6.90 6.03
CA LEU A 42 -9.47 -5.65 5.34
C LEU A 42 -10.88 -5.69 4.74
N MET A 43 -11.38 -6.88 4.38
CA MET A 43 -12.74 -7.10 3.86
C MET A 43 -13.83 -7.16 4.95
N GLY A 44 -13.51 -6.87 6.21
CA GLY A 44 -14.49 -6.77 7.30
C GLY A 44 -14.84 -8.10 7.97
N ALA A 45 -13.86 -9.00 8.14
CA ALA A 45 -14.06 -10.25 8.88
C ALA A 45 -14.63 -9.99 10.29
N ARG A 46 -15.45 -10.92 10.80
CA ARG A 46 -16.02 -10.93 12.18
C ARG A 46 -16.83 -9.68 12.57
N GLY A 47 -17.56 -9.07 11.63
CA GLY A 47 -18.47 -7.95 11.92
C GLY A 47 -17.80 -6.58 11.96
N HIS A 48 -16.51 -6.51 11.61
CA HIS A 48 -15.83 -5.23 11.40
C HIS A 48 -16.25 -4.58 10.08
N LYS A 49 -16.28 -3.25 10.06
CA LYS A 49 -16.47 -2.49 8.82
C LYS A 49 -15.31 -2.74 7.86
N ARG A 50 -15.61 -2.85 6.56
CA ARG A 50 -14.61 -2.97 5.50
C ARG A 50 -13.67 -1.77 5.52
N SER A 51 -12.40 -2.02 5.23
CA SER A 51 -11.40 -0.97 4.99
C SER A 51 -11.60 -0.35 3.61
N ASP A 52 -11.12 0.88 3.43
CA ASP A 52 -11.13 1.55 2.13
C ASP A 52 -10.01 1.03 1.22
N ILE A 53 -10.25 -0.12 0.59
CA ILE A 53 -9.29 -0.73 -0.34
C ILE A 53 -9.09 0.14 -1.59
N GLU A 54 -10.13 0.85 -2.03
CA GLU A 54 -10.05 1.72 -3.21
C GLU A 54 -9.04 2.86 -2.96
N ALA A 55 -9.03 3.42 -1.75
CA ALA A 55 -8.04 4.42 -1.36
C ALA A 55 -6.60 3.88 -1.34
N VAL A 56 -6.40 2.62 -0.92
CA VAL A 56 -5.06 1.99 -0.97
C VAL A 56 -4.62 1.77 -2.41
N VAL A 57 -5.52 1.32 -3.29
CA VAL A 57 -5.23 1.17 -4.73
C VAL A 57 -4.85 2.51 -5.35
N ASP A 58 -5.61 3.58 -5.08
CA ASP A 58 -5.30 4.92 -5.59
C ASP A 58 -3.92 5.42 -5.08
N ALA A 59 -3.61 5.19 -3.80
CA ALA A 59 -2.29 5.52 -3.25
C ALA A 59 -1.15 4.76 -3.96
N LEU A 60 -1.29 3.45 -4.20
CA LEU A 60 -0.31 2.65 -4.92
C LEU A 60 -0.08 3.16 -6.35
N LEU A 61 -1.16 3.51 -7.05
CA LEU A 61 -1.07 4.06 -8.41
C LEU A 61 -0.34 5.40 -8.43
N ARG A 62 -0.68 6.30 -7.51
CA ARG A 62 -0.03 7.62 -7.40
C ARG A 62 1.43 7.52 -7.03
N LEU A 63 1.80 6.63 -6.11
CA LEU A 63 3.21 6.40 -5.75
C LEU A 63 3.98 5.79 -6.92
N SER A 64 3.37 4.85 -7.63
CA SER A 64 3.96 4.25 -8.81
C SER A 64 4.20 5.27 -9.93
N GLN A 65 3.25 6.17 -10.14
CA GLN A 65 3.39 7.30 -11.04
C GLN A 65 4.50 8.25 -10.59
N LEU A 66 4.52 8.63 -9.31
CA LEU A 66 5.53 9.53 -8.74
C LEU A 66 6.97 8.99 -8.91
N LEU A 67 7.19 7.70 -8.67
CA LEU A 67 8.49 7.05 -8.91
C LEU A 67 8.89 7.02 -10.39
N THR A 68 7.90 7.01 -11.30
CA THR A 68 8.14 6.98 -12.75
C THR A 68 8.44 8.37 -13.29
N ASP A 69 7.74 9.39 -12.79
CA ASP A 69 7.83 10.78 -13.26
C ASP A 69 9.08 11.50 -12.75
N PHE A 70 9.62 11.08 -11.59
CA PHE A 70 10.74 11.75 -10.93
C PHE A 70 11.91 10.77 -10.70
N PRO A 71 12.80 10.58 -11.69
CA PRO A 71 13.96 9.69 -11.57
C PRO A 71 14.94 10.04 -10.44
N GLN A 72 14.85 11.26 -9.88
CA GLN A 72 15.65 11.64 -8.72
C GLN A 72 15.19 10.93 -7.45
N ILE A 73 13.96 10.46 -7.39
CA ILE A 73 13.44 9.70 -6.26
C ILE A 73 13.92 8.25 -6.37
N GLN A 74 14.81 7.85 -5.47
CA GLN A 74 15.32 6.48 -5.42
C GLN A 74 14.37 5.54 -4.67
N GLU A 75 13.77 6.04 -3.59
CA GLU A 75 12.90 5.25 -2.73
C GLU A 75 11.84 6.14 -2.07
N ILE A 76 10.63 5.61 -1.95
CA ILE A 76 9.57 6.16 -1.11
C ILE A 76 9.10 5.05 -0.18
N ASP A 77 9.20 5.28 1.11
CA ASP A 77 8.71 4.40 2.15
C ASP A 77 7.56 5.08 2.89
N ILE A 78 6.40 4.42 2.97
CA ILE A 78 5.26 4.87 3.74
C ILE A 78 4.94 3.80 4.76
N ASN A 79 5.32 4.06 6.01
CA ASN A 79 5.04 3.15 7.11
C ASN A 79 4.91 3.91 8.44
N PRO A 80 3.70 4.00 9.03
CA PRO A 80 2.48 3.29 8.65
C PRO A 80 1.55 4.08 7.70
N LEU A 81 0.91 3.36 6.78
CA LEU A 81 -0.27 3.82 6.04
C LEU A 81 -1.53 3.37 6.79
N ARG A 82 -2.25 4.31 7.41
CA ARG A 82 -3.52 4.01 8.09
C ARG A 82 -4.66 3.98 7.07
N VAL A 83 -5.38 2.88 7.02
CA VAL A 83 -6.59 2.74 6.18
C VAL A 83 -7.82 2.86 7.06
N PHE A 84 -8.76 3.73 6.67
CA PHE A 84 -10.02 3.93 7.39
C PHE A 84 -11.11 3.01 6.83
N HIS A 85 -12.35 3.18 7.27
CA HIS A 85 -13.46 2.39 6.75
C HIS A 85 -13.76 2.74 5.30
N ALA A 86 -14.46 1.86 4.60
CA ALA A 86 -14.84 2.08 3.21
C ALA A 86 -15.45 3.48 3.01
N ARG A 87 -14.91 4.23 2.05
CA ARG A 87 -15.22 5.62 1.70
C ARG A 87 -14.65 6.69 2.63
N ASP A 88 -13.87 6.33 3.64
CA ASP A 88 -13.18 7.26 4.54
C ASP A 88 -11.70 7.45 4.18
N GLY A 89 -11.19 6.75 3.17
CA GLY A 89 -9.83 6.94 2.64
C GLY A 89 -8.71 6.25 3.41
N CYS A 90 -7.49 6.72 3.17
CA CYS A 90 -6.28 6.32 3.89
C CYS A 90 -5.36 7.52 4.14
N CYS A 91 -4.47 7.43 5.13
CA CYS A 91 -3.54 8.49 5.51
C CYS A 91 -2.16 7.91 5.84
N ALA A 92 -1.12 8.45 5.19
CA ALA A 92 0.27 8.20 5.58
C ALA A 92 0.55 8.93 6.90
N LEU A 93 0.86 8.18 7.95
CA LEU A 93 1.21 8.77 9.25
C LEU A 93 2.70 9.11 9.33
N ASP A 94 3.51 8.42 8.54
CA ASP A 94 4.93 8.70 8.32
C ASP A 94 5.28 8.40 6.86
N ALA A 95 6.22 9.15 6.31
CA ALA A 95 6.74 8.95 4.97
C ALA A 95 8.21 9.39 4.89
N ARG A 96 9.04 8.57 4.26
CA ARG A 96 10.44 8.87 3.97
C ARG A 96 10.67 8.80 2.47
N VAL A 97 11.45 9.75 1.96
CA VAL A 97 11.80 9.83 0.55
C VAL A 97 13.31 9.95 0.43
N HIS A 98 13.92 9.02 -0.30
CA HIS A 98 15.35 9.05 -0.60
C HIS A 98 15.55 9.58 -2.01
N LEU A 99 16.45 10.56 -2.14
CA LEU A 99 16.79 11.21 -3.40
C LEU A 99 18.20 10.81 -3.85
N ALA A 100 18.42 10.74 -5.15
CA ALA A 100 19.73 10.53 -5.72
C ALA A 100 20.64 11.74 -5.44
N GLY A 101 21.75 11.53 -4.75
CA GLY A 101 22.79 12.55 -4.53
C GLY A 101 22.67 13.38 -3.24
N GLY A 102 21.98 12.86 -2.21
CA GLY A 102 22.01 13.38 -0.83
C GLY A 102 22.99 12.65 0.06
#